data_AF-A0A2G9I9J9-F1
#
_entry.id   AF-A0A2G9I9J9-F1
#
_cell.length_a   1.000
_cell.length_b   1.000
_cell.length_c   1.000
_cell.angle_alpha   90.00
_cell.angle_beta   90.00
_cell.angle_gamma   90.00
#
_symmetry.space_group_name_H-M   'P 1'
#
loop_
_entity.id
_entity.type
_entity.pdbx_description
1 polymer ?
#
loop_
_entity_poly.entity_id
_entity_poly.type
_entity_poly.pdbx_seq_one_letter_code
_entity_poly.pdbx_strand_id
1 'polypeptide(L)' 'MNARVSNLKNVGYTTWEKLIFNLRRGKSLKAEAAGHTIIGNISDQWGDLIGDSIGNRTFKVPNPMYFVPWLLIIIYLKVN' A
#
# COMPACT_ATOMS: atom_id res chain seq x y z
N MET A 1 13.25 -18.00 0.23
CA MET A 1 12.70 -16.76 -0.37
C MET A 1 11.39 -16.43 0.35
N ASN A 2 11.15 -15.18 0.74
CA ASN A 2 9.89 -14.78 1.41
C ASN A 2 8.70 -15.05 0.46
N ALA A 3 7.71 -15.83 0.90
CA ALA A 3 6.59 -16.29 0.07
C ALA A 3 5.88 -15.14 -0.68
N ARG A 4 5.77 -13.96 -0.04
CA ARG A 4 5.19 -12.76 -0.64
C ARG A 4 5.96 -12.25 -1.86
N VAL A 5 7.29 -12.24 -1.78
CA VAL A 5 8.15 -11.82 -2.90
C VAL A 5 8.05 -12.84 -4.05
N SER A 6 7.96 -14.13 -3.73
CA SER A 6 7.76 -15.17 -4.74
C SER A 6 6.43 -14.99 -5.47
N ASN A 7 5.33 -14.75 -4.72
CA ASN A 7 4.02 -14.55 -5.31
C ASN A 7 3.98 -13.32 -6.24
N LEU A 8 4.58 -12.19 -5.81
CA LEU A 8 4.68 -10.98 -6.65
C LEU A 8 5.40 -11.27 -7.97
N LYS A 9 6.56 -11.94 -7.90
CA LYS A 9 7.32 -12.31 -9.11
C LYS A 9 6.54 -13.27 -10.01
N ASN A 10 5.83 -14.23 -9.42
CA ASN A 10 5.04 -15.22 -10.17
C ASN A 10 3.88 -14.58 -10.95
N VAL A 11 3.33 -13.46 -10.47
CA VAL A 11 2.27 -12.72 -11.19
C VAL A 11 2.81 -11.55 -12.02
N GLY A 12 4.13 -11.45 -12.20
CA GLY A 12 4.78 -10.48 -13.10
C GLY A 12 5.27 -9.19 -12.46
N TYR A 13 5.09 -8.97 -11.15
CA TYR A 13 5.68 -7.82 -10.46
C TYR A 13 7.13 -8.10 -10.10
N THR A 14 8.07 -7.44 -10.76
CA THR A 14 9.51 -7.66 -10.58
C THR A 14 10.27 -6.46 -10.03
N THR A 15 9.69 -5.26 -10.10
CA THR A 15 10.35 -4.00 -9.75
C THR A 15 9.56 -3.20 -8.71
N TRP A 16 10.26 -2.69 -7.70
CA TRP A 16 9.75 -1.74 -6.71
C TRP A 16 10.94 -1.00 -6.07
N GLU A 17 10.76 0.25 -5.66
CA GLU A 17 11.78 1.00 -4.92
C GLU A 17 11.92 0.46 -3.49
N LYS A 18 10.80 0.21 -2.83
CA LYS A 18 10.76 -0.30 -1.46
C LYS A 18 9.54 -1.17 -1.21
N LEU A 19 9.75 -2.35 -0.66
CA LEU A 19 8.69 -3.28 -0.28
C LEU A 19 8.61 -3.37 1.24
N ILE A 20 7.52 -2.86 1.80
CA ILE A 20 7.33 -2.73 3.25
C ILE A 20 6.26 -3.71 3.68
N PHE A 21 6.63 -4.63 4.55
CA PHE A 21 5.72 -5.60 5.15
C PHE A 21 5.59 -5.27 6.64
N ASN A 22 4.37 -5.37 7.18
CA ASN A 22 4.05 -5.20 8.60
C ASN A 22 3.90 -3.73 9.05
N LEU A 23 2.69 -3.19 8.91
CA LEU A 23 2.26 -1.97 9.59
C LEU A 23 1.36 -2.37 10.76
N ARG A 24 1.94 -2.87 11.85
CA ARG A 24 1.24 -2.83 13.13
C ARG A 24 0.89 -1.37 13.40
N ARG A 25 -0.41 -1.05 13.39
CA ARG A 25 -1.09 0.19 13.80
C ARG A 25 -0.25 1.47 13.73
N GLY A 26 -0.58 2.35 12.78
CA GLY A 26 -0.25 3.78 12.92
C GLY A 26 1.15 4.20 12.47
N LYS A 27 1.83 3.39 11.66
CA LYS A 27 2.91 3.91 10.83
C LYS A 27 2.35 4.17 9.44
N SER A 28 1.54 5.23 9.31
CA SER A 28 1.54 5.99 8.08
C SER A 28 2.99 6.15 7.69
N LEU A 29 3.24 5.67 6.48
CA LEU A 29 4.56 5.58 5.93
C LEU A 29 5.23 6.93 6.12
N LYS A 30 6.31 6.93 6.91
CA LYS A 30 7.31 8.00 6.96
C LYS A 30 7.99 8.20 5.58
N ALA A 31 7.30 7.94 4.47
CA ALA A 31 7.69 8.32 3.13
C ALA A 31 7.80 9.84 3.07
N GLU A 32 6.78 10.57 3.55
CA GLU A 32 6.82 12.04 3.66
C GLU A 32 7.92 12.50 4.63
N ALA A 33 8.07 11.83 5.78
CA ALA A 33 9.17 12.11 6.71
C ALA A 33 10.57 11.72 6.18
N ALA A 34 10.64 10.97 5.07
CA ALA A 34 11.87 10.67 4.34
C ALA A 34 12.01 11.51 3.05
N GLY A 35 11.16 12.53 2.86
CA GLY A 35 11.20 13.45 1.72
C GLY A 35 10.51 12.96 0.45
N HIS A 36 9.81 11.82 0.50
CA HIS A 36 9.05 11.30 -0.63
C HIS A 36 7.61 11.80 -0.63
N THR A 37 7.14 12.30 -1.77
CA THR A 37 5.73 12.65 -1.98
C THR A 37 4.95 11.47 -2.52
N ILE A 38 3.85 11.11 -1.85
CA ILE A 38 2.94 10.06 -2.30
C ILE A 38 1.99 10.65 -3.35
N ILE A 39 2.10 10.21 -4.59
CA ILE A 39 1.24 10.70 -5.68
C ILE A 39 -0.10 9.96 -5.78
N GLY A 40 -0.17 8.74 -5.23
CA GLY A 40 -1.43 8.03 -5.13
C GLY A 40 -1.36 6.75 -4.32
N ASN A 41 -2.54 6.24 -3.96
CA ASN A 41 -2.72 5.07 -3.10
C ASN A 41 -3.90 4.23 -3.63
N ILE A 42 -3.74 2.91 -3.60
CA ILE A 42 -4.74 1.95 -4.06
C ILE A 42 -4.93 0.88 -3.00
N SER A 43 -6.18 0.59 -2.66
CA SER A 43 -6.53 -0.47 -1.73
C SER A 43 -7.97 -0.93 -1.92
N ASP A 44 -8.28 -2.15 -1.48
CA ASP A 44 -9.62 -2.69 -1.33
C ASP A 44 -10.31 -2.36 0.01
N GLN A 45 -9.65 -1.68 0.95
CA GLN A 45 -10.23 -1.32 2.25
C GLN A 45 -10.21 0.20 2.48
N TRP A 46 -11.23 0.72 3.20
CA TRP A 46 -11.34 2.16 3.48
C TRP A 46 -10.30 2.65 4.48
N GLY A 47 -9.90 1.82 5.44
CA GLY A 47 -8.86 2.15 6.43
C GLY A 47 -7.49 2.45 5.81
N ASP A 48 -7.22 1.92 4.62
CA ASP A 48 -5.96 2.13 3.89
C ASP A 48 -5.94 3.46 3.11
N LEU A 49 -7.11 4.04 2.84
CA LEU A 49 -7.30 5.20 1.97
C LEU A 49 -7.68 6.47 2.74
N ILE A 50 -7.70 6.42 4.07
CA ILE A 50 -8.11 7.50 4.97
C ILE A 50 -7.01 7.71 6.03
N GLY A 51 -6.64 8.98 6.28
CA GLY A 51 -5.66 9.36 7.29
C GLY A 51 -4.62 10.34 6.77
N ASP A 52 -3.51 10.46 7.51
CA ASP A 52 -2.38 11.30 7.17
C ASP A 52 -1.44 10.50 6.25
N SER A 53 -1.10 11.03 5.07
CA SER A 53 -0.28 10.38 4.03
C SER A 53 -1.02 9.43 3.05
N ILE A 54 -2.25 9.79 2.63
CA ILE A 54 -3.02 9.05 1.59
C ILE A 54 -2.55 9.30 0.15
N GLY A 55 -1.77 10.36 -0.06
CA GLY A 55 -1.29 10.83 -1.36
C GLY A 55 -2.31 11.65 -2.16
N ASN A 56 -1.88 12.19 -3.30
CA ASN A 56 -2.68 13.14 -4.09
C ASN A 56 -3.97 12.53 -4.67
N ARG A 57 -4.01 11.22 -4.92
CA ARG A 57 -5.19 10.53 -5.45
C ARG A 57 -5.34 9.12 -4.89
N THR A 58 -6.55 8.76 -4.49
CA THR A 58 -6.86 7.43 -3.95
C THR A 58 -7.77 6.65 -4.90
N PHE A 59 -7.58 5.32 -4.94
CA PHE A 59 -8.38 4.40 -5.74
C PHE A 59 -8.86 3.24 -4.87
N LYS A 60 -10.20 3.10 -4.74
CA LYS A 60 -10.83 2.01 -4.00
C LYS A 60 -11.15 0.85 -4.91
N VAL A 61 -10.54 -0.30 -4.64
CA VAL A 61 -10.82 -1.57 -5.34
C VAL A 61 -12.05 -2.22 -4.70
N PRO A 62 -13.04 -2.71 -5.48
CA PRO A 62 -14.17 -3.46 -4.94
C PRO A 62 -13.72 -4.80 -4.35
N ASN A 63 -14.15 -5.11 -3.12
CA ASN A 63 -13.99 -6.43 -2.51
C ASN A 63 -15.27 -6.78 -1.72
N PRO A 64 -16.12 -7.70 -2.24
CA PRO A 64 -17.36 -8.08 -1.59
C PRO A 64 -17.18 -9.18 -0.53
N MET A 65 -16.00 -9.78 -0.41
CA MET A 65 -15.81 -10.97 0.43
C MET A 65 -15.69 -10.65 1.92
N TYR A 66 -15.07 -9.52 2.27
CA TYR A 66 -14.93 -9.12 3.66
C TYR A 66 -14.70 -7.61 3.79
N PHE A 67 -15.10 -7.08 4.94
CA PHE A 67 -14.86 -5.71 5.35
C PHE A 67 -13.89 -5.70 6.52
N VAL A 68 -12.86 -4.86 6.42
CA VAL A 68 -11.98 -4.59 7.57
C VAL A 68 -12.26 -3.17 8.06
N PRO A 69 -12.80 -3.01 9.28
CA PRO A 69 -13.14 -1.70 9.81
C PRO A 69 -11.93 -0.76 9.89
N TRP A 70 -10.74 -1.30 10.23
CA TRP A 70 -9.52 -0.52 10.47
C TRP A 70 -8.23 -1.34 10.26
N LEU A 71 -7.85 -1.66 9.03
CA LEU A 71 -6.49 -2.09 8.68
C LEU A 71 -5.81 -1.00 7.82
N LEU A 72 -4.48 -0.92 7.92
CA LEU A 72 -3.57 -0.10 7.09
C LEU A 72 -2.58 -1.05 6.38
N ILE A 73 -2.85 -1.42 5.13
CA ILE A 73 -1.96 -2.11 4.19
C ILE A 73 -1.87 -1.23 2.93
N ILE A 74 -0.73 -0.55 2.75
CA ILE A 74 -0.45 0.20 1.53
C ILE A 74 0.70 -0.50 0.80
N ILE A 75 0.46 -0.88 -0.46
CA ILE A 75 1.49 -1.32 -1.42
C ILE A 75 1.77 -0.14 -2.35
N TYR A 76 3.01 0.34 -2.38
CA TYR A 76 3.42 1.35 -3.35
C TYR A 76 3.74 0.71 -4.70
N LEU A 77 3.15 1.27 -5.75
CA LEU A 77 3.63 1.15 -7.12
C LEU A 77 3.79 2.57 -7.66
N LYS A 78 5.02 2.95 -8.02
CA LYS A 78 5.23 4.09 -8.92
C LYS A 78 5.51 3.54 -10.31
N VAL A 79 4.65 3.92 -11.26
CA VAL A 79 4.95 3.84 -12.69
C VAL A 79 5.64 5.15 -13.04
N ASN A 80 6.68 5.06 -13.89
CA ASN A 80 7.52 6.16 -14.36
C ASN A 80 6.73 7.43 -14.71
#